data_AF-A0A9D8X0W2-F1
#
_entry.id   AF-A0A9D8X0W2-F1
#
_cell.length_a   1.000
_cell.length_b   1.000
_cell.length_c   1.000
_cell.angle_alpha   90.00
_cell.angle_beta   90.00
_cell.angle_gamma   90.00
#
_symmetry.space_group_name_H-M   'P 1'
#
loop_
_entity.id
_entity.type
_entity.pdbx_description
1 polymer ?
#
loop_
_entity_poly.entity_id
_entity_poly.type
_entity_poly.pdbx_seq_one_letter_code
_entity_poly.pdbx_strand_id
1 'polypeptide(L)'
;MENAKKQSKFRAFLDRKGITLSPKVYFVDAMSAMALGLFASLLMGTIFGTIADLIPEGNVVREYFDLLSGAGGAVGAMIGVAIAYSLKAPPLVMFSAGVVGMFGNALGTTVIFEGVEKSVSAGPLGAFVCVLVAVEVGKIVSKTTKVDILVTPATTLGV
;
A
#
# COMPACT_ATOMS: atom_id res chain seq x y z
N MET A 1 -29.67 11.32 26.29
CA MET A 1 -29.63 12.21 25.10
C MET A 1 -28.21 12.67 24.72
N GLU A 2 -27.26 12.70 25.66
CA GLU A 2 -25.86 13.10 25.41
C GLU A 2 -25.08 12.13 24.48
N ASN A 3 -25.29 10.82 24.65
CA ASN A 3 -24.63 9.78 23.83
C ASN A 3 -25.03 9.83 22.34
N ALA A 4 -26.26 10.25 22.02
CA ALA A 4 -26.72 10.40 20.64
C ALA A 4 -26.06 11.60 19.93
N LYS A 5 -25.86 12.73 20.64
CA LYS A 5 -25.13 13.89 20.11
C LYS A 5 -23.64 13.59 19.89
N LYS A 6 -23.02 12.78 20.75
CA LYS A 6 -21.60 12.37 20.62
C LYS A 6 -21.38 11.45 19.40
N GLN A 7 -22.27 10.49 19.17
CA GLN A 7 -22.29 9.63 17.98
C GLN A 7 -22.39 10.45 16.68
N SER A 8 -23.27 11.45 16.64
CA SER A 8 -23.41 12.36 15.49
C SER A 8 -22.14 13.14 15.20
N LYS A 9 -21.49 13.71 16.23
CA LYS A 9 -20.23 14.46 16.07
C LYS A 9 -19.07 13.57 15.60
N PHE A 10 -18.97 12.34 16.13
CA PHE A 10 -17.92 11.41 15.75
C PHE A 10 -18.07 10.91 14.30
N ARG A 11 -19.30 10.56 13.89
CA ARG A 11 -19.57 10.18 12.49
C ARG A 11 -19.30 11.33 11.51
N ALA A 12 -19.74 12.55 11.85
CA ALA A 12 -19.45 13.74 11.05
C ALA A 12 -17.93 14.03 10.93
N PHE A 13 -17.14 13.71 11.97
CA PHE A 13 -15.69 13.80 11.91
C PHE A 13 -15.09 12.77 10.95
N LEU A 14 -15.51 11.51 11.03
CA LEU A 14 -15.05 10.45 10.11
C LEU A 14 -15.41 10.74 8.65
N ASP A 15 -16.64 11.22 8.40
CA ASP A 15 -17.09 11.61 7.06
C ASP A 15 -16.24 12.78 6.51
N ARG A 16 -15.91 13.77 7.35
CA ARG A 16 -15.00 14.87 6.98
C ARG A 16 -13.60 14.39 6.63
N LYS A 17 -13.15 13.28 7.23
CA LYS A 17 -11.85 12.65 6.93
C LYS A 17 -11.89 11.66 5.77
N GLY A 18 -13.07 11.42 5.17
CA GLY A 18 -13.23 10.44 4.09
C GLY A 18 -13.07 9.00 4.58
N ILE A 19 -13.45 8.72 5.82
CA ILE A 19 -13.41 7.40 6.43
C ILE A 19 -14.82 6.81 6.39
N THR A 20 -15.03 5.83 5.51
CA THR A 20 -16.29 5.09 5.41
C THR A 20 -16.08 3.70 5.99
N LEU A 21 -16.59 3.46 7.20
CA LEU A 21 -16.51 2.16 7.90
C LEU A 21 -17.47 1.13 7.27
N SER A 22 -17.28 0.84 5.98
CA SER A 22 -18.10 -0.07 5.19
C SER A 22 -17.32 -1.35 4.88
N PRO A 23 -17.84 -2.54 5.22
CA PRO A 23 -17.21 -3.80 4.84
C PRO A 23 -17.01 -3.93 3.33
N LYS A 24 -17.90 -3.35 2.52
CA LYS A 24 -17.74 -3.33 1.06
C LYS A 24 -16.47 -2.57 0.64
N VAL A 25 -16.20 -1.42 1.25
CA VAL A 25 -15.03 -0.60 0.90
C VAL A 25 -13.74 -1.31 1.27
N TYR A 26 -13.69 -1.96 2.44
CA TYR A 26 -12.48 -2.65 2.89
C TYR A 26 -12.25 -4.00 2.22
N PHE A 27 -13.28 -4.83 2.05
CA PHE A 27 -13.09 -6.17 1.49
C PHE A 27 -13.26 -6.23 -0.02
N VAL A 28 -14.06 -5.36 -0.63
CA VAL A 28 -14.27 -5.40 -2.09
C VAL A 28 -13.41 -4.35 -2.75
N ASP A 29 -13.58 -3.08 -2.41
CA ASP A 29 -12.94 -2.00 -3.15
C ASP A 29 -11.42 -1.97 -2.89
N ALA A 30 -10.97 -2.18 -1.65
CA ALA A 30 -9.54 -2.22 -1.33
C ALA A 30 -8.86 -3.51 -1.82
N MET A 31 -9.49 -4.69 -1.72
CA MET A 31 -8.91 -5.93 -2.27
C MET A 31 -8.86 -5.90 -3.80
N SER A 32 -9.87 -5.33 -4.46
CA SER A 32 -9.87 -5.14 -5.91
C SER A 32 -8.75 -4.19 -6.34
N ALA A 33 -8.51 -3.12 -5.57
CA ALA A 33 -7.41 -2.20 -5.81
C ALA A 33 -6.04 -2.83 -5.54
N MET A 34 -5.89 -3.68 -4.52
CA MET A 34 -4.68 -4.47 -4.30
C MET A 34 -4.37 -5.35 -5.52
N ALA A 35 -5.38 -6.07 -6.04
CA ALA A 35 -5.22 -6.87 -7.24
C ALA A 35 -4.75 -6.01 -8.42
N LEU A 36 -5.35 -4.83 -8.61
CA LEU A 36 -4.91 -3.87 -9.63
C LEU A 36 -3.44 -3.46 -9.45
N GLY A 37 -3.01 -3.16 -8.22
CA GLY A 37 -1.62 -2.79 -7.91
C GLY A 37 -0.63 -3.93 -8.19
N LEU A 38 -0.98 -5.16 -7.81
CA LEU A 38 -0.19 -6.36 -8.09
C LEU A 38 -0.06 -6.60 -9.59
N PHE A 39 -1.18 -6.61 -10.32
CA PHE A 39 -1.18 -6.80 -11.77
C PHE A 39 -0.45 -5.68 -12.51
N ALA A 40 -0.60 -4.42 -12.09
CA ALA A 40 0.11 -3.30 -12.69
C ALA A 40 1.63 -3.47 -12.56
N SER A 41 2.13 -3.84 -11.38
CA SER A 41 3.58 -4.09 -11.18
C SER A 41 4.11 -5.21 -12.07
N LEU A 42 3.39 -6.34 -12.15
CA LEU A 42 3.79 -7.48 -12.96
C LEU A 42 3.76 -7.16 -14.45
N LEU A 43 2.71 -6.51 -14.93
CA LEU A 43 2.61 -6.08 -16.34
C LEU A 43 3.73 -5.12 -16.72
N MET A 44 4.08 -4.17 -15.85
CA MET A 44 5.23 -3.28 -16.09
C MET A 44 6.53 -4.08 -16.21
N GLY A 45 6.78 -5.01 -15.28
CA GLY A 45 7.98 -5.86 -15.32
C GLY A 45 8.06 -6.72 -16.59
N THR A 46 6.96 -7.35 -16.99
CA THR A 46 6.93 -8.22 -18.17
C THR A 46 7.00 -7.47 -19.48
N ILE A 47 6.39 -6.29 -19.58
CA ILE A 47 6.48 -5.45 -20.79
C ILE A 47 7.93 -5.02 -21.01
N PHE A 48 8.60 -4.50 -19.98
CA PHE A 48 9.99 -4.08 -20.11
C PHE A 48 10.95 -5.26 -20.32
N GLY A 49 10.72 -6.39 -19.64
CA GLY A 49 11.48 -7.62 -19.89
C GLY A 49 11.35 -8.11 -21.34
N THR A 50 10.12 -8.17 -21.87
CA THR A 50 9.90 -8.54 -23.27
C THR A 50 10.62 -7.59 -24.23
N ILE A 51 10.64 -6.28 -23.96
CA ILE A 51 11.36 -5.32 -24.80
C ILE A 51 12.88 -5.57 -24.75
N ALA A 52 13.42 -5.88 -23.56
CA ALA A 52 14.84 -6.19 -23.42
C ALA A 52 15.23 -7.45 -24.21
N ASP A 53 14.40 -8.49 -24.16
CA ASP A 53 14.62 -9.76 -24.87
C ASP A 53 14.60 -9.60 -26.41
N LEU A 54 13.93 -8.57 -26.93
CA LEU A 54 13.92 -8.25 -28.37
C LEU A 54 15.22 -7.58 -28.84
N ILE A 55 16.08 -7.12 -27.92
CA ILE A 55 17.31 -6.40 -28.25
C ILE A 55 18.51 -7.36 -28.16
N PRO A 56 19.41 -7.37 -29.16
CA PRO A 56 20.61 -8.21 -29.13
C PRO A 56 21.51 -7.94 -27.91
N GLU A 57 22.23 -8.97 -27.47
CA GLU A 57 23.17 -8.89 -26.35
C GLU A 57 24.30 -7.88 -26.62
N GLY A 58 24.76 -7.16 -25.58
CA GLY A 58 25.83 -6.18 -25.68
C GLY A 58 25.40 -4.77 -26.09
N ASN A 59 24.09 -4.51 -26.21
CA ASN A 59 23.55 -3.18 -26.47
C ASN A 59 23.15 -2.48 -25.17
N VAL A 60 23.63 -1.24 -24.98
CA VAL A 60 23.29 -0.38 -23.82
C VAL A 60 21.78 -0.19 -23.66
N VAL A 61 21.02 -0.21 -24.76
CA VAL A 61 19.55 -0.10 -24.72
C VAL A 61 18.92 -1.31 -24.04
N ARG A 62 19.49 -2.52 -24.21
CA ARG A 62 19.02 -3.72 -23.51
C ARG A 62 19.20 -3.59 -22.00
N GLU A 63 20.40 -3.21 -21.55
CA GLU A 63 20.70 -3.03 -20.13
C GLU A 63 19.75 -2.03 -19.45
N TYR A 64 19.35 -0.98 -20.17
CA TYR A 64 18.35 -0.03 -19.70
C TYR A 64 16.97 -0.68 -19.49
N PHE A 65 16.47 -1.47 -20.45
CA PHE A 65 15.17 -2.14 -20.31
C PHE A 65 15.20 -3.29 -19.31
N ASP A 66 16.33 -3.99 -19.18
CA ASP A 66 16.56 -4.99 -18.13
C ASP A 66 16.44 -4.36 -16.74
N LEU A 67 17.03 -3.18 -16.53
CA LEU A 67 16.86 -2.43 -15.28
C LEU A 67 15.39 -2.08 -15.02
N LEU A 68 14.65 -1.64 -16.05
CA LEU A 68 13.23 -1.31 -15.93
C LEU A 68 12.33 -2.52 -15.65
N SER A 69 12.71 -3.72 -16.12
CA SER A 69 11.99 -4.96 -15.80
C SER A 69 11.90 -5.22 -14.29
N GLY A 70 12.89 -4.70 -13.52
CA GLY A 70 12.90 -4.70 -12.06
C GLY A 70 11.71 -4.00 -11.40
N ALA A 71 10.92 -3.21 -12.16
CA ALA A 71 9.65 -2.64 -11.72
C ALA A 71 8.66 -3.71 -11.22
N GLY A 72 8.76 -4.95 -11.74
CA GLY A 72 8.00 -6.09 -11.24
C GLY A 72 8.24 -6.41 -9.76
N GLY A 73 9.37 -6.00 -9.20
CA GLY A 73 9.70 -6.16 -7.77
C GLY A 73 9.04 -5.13 -6.85
N ALA A 74 8.47 -4.04 -7.39
CA ALA A 74 7.87 -2.96 -6.60
C ALA A 74 6.44 -3.27 -6.09
N VAL A 75 6.07 -4.56 -6.02
CA VAL A 75 4.72 -5.06 -5.68
C VAL A 75 4.16 -4.41 -4.41
N GLY A 76 4.91 -4.42 -3.30
CA GLY A 76 4.44 -3.90 -2.03
C GLY A 76 4.12 -2.40 -2.08
N ALA A 77 4.95 -1.61 -2.77
CA ALA A 77 4.71 -0.19 -2.93
C ALA A 77 3.50 0.10 -3.81
N MET A 78 3.34 -0.66 -4.91
CA MET A 78 2.19 -0.53 -5.81
C MET A 78 0.88 -0.90 -5.13
N ILE A 79 0.86 -1.95 -4.32
CA ILE A 79 -0.29 -2.32 -3.48
C ILE A 79 -0.62 -1.19 -2.50
N GLY A 80 0.39 -0.63 -1.82
CA GLY A 80 0.21 0.44 -0.86
C GLY A 80 -0.45 1.68 -1.46
N VAL A 81 0.04 2.12 -2.62
CA VAL A 81 -0.54 3.26 -3.35
C VAL A 81 -1.94 2.93 -3.87
N ALA A 82 -2.17 1.74 -4.42
CA ALA A 82 -3.46 1.37 -4.98
C ALA A 82 -4.57 1.31 -3.92
N ILE A 83 -4.29 0.75 -2.74
CA ILE A 83 -5.24 0.73 -1.61
C ILE A 83 -5.51 2.16 -1.12
N ALA A 84 -4.47 2.97 -0.90
CA ALA A 84 -4.63 4.35 -0.45
C ALA A 84 -5.45 5.19 -1.45
N TYR A 85 -5.28 4.95 -2.74
CA TYR A 85 -6.07 5.56 -3.81
C TYR A 85 -7.54 5.14 -3.75
N SER A 86 -7.83 3.83 -3.60
CA SER A 86 -9.19 3.30 -3.46
C SER A 86 -9.91 3.88 -2.24
N LEU A 87 -9.18 4.03 -1.13
CA LEU A 87 -9.67 4.66 0.10
C LEU A 87 -9.73 6.20 0.02
N LYS A 88 -9.40 6.84 -1.11
CA LYS A 88 -9.40 8.29 -1.28
C LYS A 88 -8.55 9.02 -0.23
N ALA A 89 -7.39 8.46 0.09
CA ALA A 89 -6.46 9.05 1.06
C ALA A 89 -5.91 10.41 0.57
N PRO A 90 -5.63 11.36 1.48
CA PRO A 90 -4.95 12.60 1.10
C PRO A 90 -3.51 12.33 0.64
N PRO A 91 -2.89 13.24 -0.15
CA PRO A 91 -1.59 12.98 -0.79
C PRO A 91 -0.48 12.53 0.16
N LEU A 92 -0.33 13.16 1.34
CA LEU A 92 0.70 12.80 2.31
C LEU A 92 0.54 11.37 2.86
N VAL A 93 -0.69 10.92 3.06
CA VAL A 93 -0.98 9.55 3.50
C VAL A 93 -0.72 8.57 2.36
N MET A 94 -1.06 8.93 1.12
CA MET A 94 -0.82 8.09 -0.06
C MET A 94 0.68 7.85 -0.33
N PHE A 95 1.51 8.88 -0.19
CA PHE A 95 2.97 8.73 -0.32
C PHE A 95 3.54 7.82 0.79
N SER A 96 3.06 7.99 2.01
CA SER A 96 3.48 7.16 3.14
C SER A 96 3.00 5.70 2.99
N ALA A 97 1.79 5.49 2.46
CA ALA A 97 1.20 4.18 2.24
C ALA A 97 1.99 3.30 1.26
N GLY A 98 2.65 3.89 0.25
CA GLY A 98 3.56 3.14 -0.62
C GLY A 98 4.73 2.53 0.16
N VAL A 99 5.30 3.30 1.09
CA VAL A 99 6.40 2.82 1.95
C VAL A 99 5.90 1.76 2.92
N VAL A 100 4.74 1.97 3.55
CA VAL A 100 4.10 0.97 4.44
C VAL A 100 3.80 -0.32 3.67
N GLY A 101 3.31 -0.23 2.43
CA GLY A 101 3.05 -1.40 1.61
C GLY A 101 4.32 -2.16 1.25
N MET A 102 5.43 -1.46 1.00
CA MET A 102 6.74 -2.08 0.79
C MET A 102 7.21 -2.84 2.04
N PHE A 103 7.15 -2.20 3.21
CA PHE A 103 7.52 -2.85 4.46
C PHE A 103 6.58 -4.02 4.80
N GLY A 104 5.28 -3.81 4.72
CA GLY A 104 4.27 -4.84 4.99
C GLY A 104 4.36 -6.06 4.07
N ASN A 105 4.79 -5.87 2.81
CA ASN A 105 5.08 -6.97 1.90
C ASN A 105 6.35 -7.73 2.29
N ALA A 106 7.36 -7.02 2.78
CA ALA A 106 8.64 -7.60 3.18
C ALA A 106 8.62 -8.21 4.60
N LEU A 107 7.64 -7.85 5.44
CA LEU A 107 7.46 -8.46 6.75
C LEU A 107 7.38 -9.97 6.61
N GLY A 108 8.14 -10.68 7.43
CA GLY A 108 8.17 -12.15 7.41
C GLY A 108 8.54 -12.69 8.77
N THR A 109 8.14 -13.93 9.01
CA THR A 109 8.48 -14.68 10.22
C THR A 109 9.06 -16.02 9.83
N THR A 110 9.98 -16.53 10.63
CA THR A 110 10.49 -17.88 10.52
C THR A 110 9.60 -18.81 11.31
N VAL A 111 8.96 -19.74 10.61
CA VAL A 111 8.08 -20.74 11.21
C VAL A 111 8.70 -22.11 10.98
N ILE A 112 8.76 -22.89 12.05
CA ILE A 112 9.24 -24.27 12.01
C ILE A 112 8.04 -25.15 11.70
N PHE A 113 8.03 -25.72 10.50
CA PHE A 113 7.08 -26.76 10.11
C PHE A 113 7.85 -28.05 9.90
N GLU A 114 7.45 -29.10 10.63
CA GLU A 114 8.05 -30.44 10.52
C GLU A 114 9.59 -30.46 10.64
N GLY A 115 10.15 -29.64 11.54
CA GLY A 115 11.60 -29.59 11.80
C GLY A 115 12.42 -28.83 10.74
N VAL A 116 11.78 -28.20 9.76
CA VAL A 116 12.44 -27.35 8.76
C VAL A 116 12.10 -25.89 9.01
N GLU A 117 13.13 -25.05 9.16
CA GLU A 117 12.98 -23.60 9.23
C GLU A 117 12.57 -23.05 7.85
N LYS A 118 11.34 -22.51 7.75
CA LYS A 118 10.89 -21.84 6.54
C LYS A 118 10.60 -20.37 6.83
N SER A 119 11.34 -19.49 6.16
CA SER A 119 11.06 -18.06 6.15
C SER A 119 9.79 -17.81 5.35
N VAL A 120 8.73 -17.37 6.03
CA VAL A 120 7.45 -17.01 5.40
C VAL A 120 7.33 -15.50 5.42
N SER A 121 7.34 -14.89 4.25
CA SER A 121 6.93 -13.50 4.09
C SER A 121 5.41 -13.41 4.17
N ALA A 122 4.90 -12.35 4.80
CA ALA A 122 3.49 -11.98 4.84
C ALA A 122 2.95 -11.61 3.45
N GLY A 123 3.84 -11.19 2.54
CA GLY A 123 3.53 -10.94 1.13
C GLY A 123 2.45 -9.88 0.92
N PRO A 124 1.70 -9.96 -0.20
CA PRO A 124 0.65 -8.99 -0.53
C PRO A 124 -0.42 -8.83 0.56
N LEU A 125 -0.71 -9.90 1.31
CA LEU A 125 -1.68 -9.87 2.39
C LEU A 125 -1.17 -9.07 3.60
N GLY A 126 0.11 -9.20 3.95
CA GLY A 126 0.76 -8.37 4.97
C GLY A 126 0.72 -6.88 4.58
N ALA A 127 1.08 -6.58 3.33
CA ALA A 127 0.98 -5.23 2.79
C ALA A 127 -0.45 -4.67 2.88
N PHE A 128 -1.46 -5.49 2.54
CA PHE A 128 -2.86 -5.10 2.60
C PHE A 128 -3.31 -4.70 4.01
N VAL A 129 -3.01 -5.53 5.01
CA VAL A 129 -3.43 -5.27 6.40
C VAL A 129 -2.73 -4.04 6.95
N CYS A 130 -1.40 -3.94 6.80
CA CYS A 130 -0.62 -2.80 7.28
C CYS A 130 -1.10 -1.49 6.64
N VAL A 131 -1.27 -1.47 5.31
CA VAL A 131 -1.69 -0.26 4.59
C VAL A 131 -3.12 0.15 4.96
N LEU A 132 -4.03 -0.81 5.13
CA LEU A 132 -5.41 -0.50 5.49
C LEU A 132 -5.48 0.22 6.85
N VAL A 133 -4.75 -0.27 7.85
CA VAL A 133 -4.69 0.38 9.16
C VAL A 133 -3.96 1.72 9.08
N ALA A 134 -2.79 1.76 8.42
CA ALA A 134 -1.98 2.95 8.29
C ALA A 134 -2.70 4.09 7.57
N VAL A 135 -3.46 3.80 6.50
CA VAL A 135 -4.23 4.80 5.76
C VAL A 135 -5.35 5.38 6.62
N GLU A 136 -6.07 4.57 7.39
CA GLU A 136 -7.14 5.06 8.25
C GLU A 136 -6.60 5.91 9.41
N VAL A 137 -5.52 5.47 10.05
CA VAL A 137 -4.83 6.25 11.09
C VAL A 137 -4.28 7.55 10.50
N GLY A 138 -3.64 7.47 9.33
CA GLY A 138 -3.09 8.62 8.61
C GLY A 138 -4.18 9.64 8.24
N LYS A 139 -5.36 9.21 7.80
CA LYS A 139 -6.50 10.10 7.50
C LYS A 139 -7.00 10.85 8.74
N ILE A 140 -7.04 10.18 9.90
CA ILE A 140 -7.46 10.81 11.16
C ILE A 140 -6.54 12.00 11.49
N VAL A 141 -5.23 11.81 11.32
CA VAL A 141 -4.19 12.79 11.68
C VAL A 141 -3.98 13.84 10.59
N SER A 142 -4.19 13.49 9.31
CA SER A 142 -3.89 14.38 8.19
C SER A 142 -4.72 15.66 8.20
N LYS A 143 -4.07 16.79 7.93
CA LYS A 143 -4.64 18.15 7.90
C LYS A 143 -5.22 18.62 9.24
N THR A 144 -4.72 18.11 10.36
CA THR A 144 -5.14 18.55 11.70
C THR A 144 -4.16 19.54 12.34
N THR A 145 -2.88 19.48 11.98
CA THR A 145 -1.83 20.28 12.62
C THR A 145 -1.12 21.19 11.62
N LYS A 146 -0.43 22.24 12.11
CA LYS A 146 0.43 23.10 11.29
C LYS A 146 1.70 22.39 10.82
N VAL A 147 2.07 21.30 11.50
CA VAL A 147 3.24 20.45 11.22
C VAL A 147 2.83 19.14 10.54
N ASP A 148 1.75 19.18 9.75
CA ASP A 148 1.15 18.00 9.12
C ASP A 148 2.14 17.20 8.25
N ILE A 149 3.12 17.90 7.66
CA ILE A 149 4.19 17.32 6.84
C ILE A 149 5.08 16.36 7.62
N LEU A 150 5.22 16.53 8.94
CA LEU A 150 5.99 15.64 9.81
C LEU A 150 5.08 14.61 10.46
N VAL A 151 3.94 15.05 10.98
CA VAL A 151 3.06 14.19 11.80
C VAL A 151 2.34 13.17 10.93
N THR A 152 1.87 13.52 9.73
CA THR A 152 1.17 12.56 8.87
C THR A 152 2.06 11.39 8.45
N PRO A 153 3.28 11.61 7.91
CA PRO A 153 4.17 10.49 7.58
C PRO A 153 4.63 9.72 8.81
N ALA A 154 5.00 10.40 9.89
CA ALA A 154 5.46 9.73 11.11
C ALA A 154 4.40 8.79 11.68
N THR A 155 3.14 9.22 11.74
CA THR A 155 2.06 8.38 12.26
C THR A 155 1.65 7.30 11.26
N THR A 156 1.71 7.55 9.95
CA THR A 156 1.38 6.53 8.95
C THR A 156 2.44 5.43 8.88
N LEU A 157 3.73 5.78 9.01
CA LEU A 157 4.85 4.83 9.00
C LEU A 157 5.05 4.09 10.33
N GLY A 158 4.60 4.67 11.45
CA GLY A 158 4.72 4.08 12.77
C GLY A 158 3.70 2.99 13.10
N VAL A 159 2.79 2.69 12.16
CA VAL A 159 1.77 1.62 12.24
C VAL A 159 2.30 0.36 11.58
#